data_AF-A0A1I5M1R6-F1
#
_entry.id   AF-A0A1I5M1R6-F1
#
_cell.length_a   1.000
_cell.length_b   1.000
_cell.length_c   1.000
_cell.angle_alpha   90.00
_cell.angle_beta   90.00
_cell.angle_gamma   90.00
#
_symmetry.space_group_name_H-M   'P 1'
#
loop_
_entity.id
_entity.type
_entity.pdbx_description
1 polymer ?
#
loop_
_entity_poly.entity_id
_entity_poly.type
_entity_poly.pdbx_seq_one_letter_code
_entity_poly.pdbx_strand_id
1 'polypeptide(L)'
;MLCLVLFLFCANLFLIFLPYSKEARGTFGDQFGAVNALFSGLAFAGLIYTIMLQRKDLKLQRQDLKLQRKELELTRKEMEEQTAEYEKQNETLKIQRFENTFFNMLSQFQEVVNNLSYTGQDGIKVVGREIFKYTFVEVPLHSNIKSDNPFLDQQYIGIEGILTYLGWKGYMESDIPTYYDHYFRLFYRILKFVKTSKELSNYESEYRYTSILRALLSRYELLWIYYNGLSDYGEEKLKPLIERYAMLKNMRDDLPITVKEDLGSYANSAFVKTIPEE
;
A
#
# COMPACT_ATOMS: atom_id res chain seq x y z
N MET A 1 2.49 -53.15 -54.50
CA MET A 1 3.10 -54.36 -53.90
C MET A 1 2.04 -55.36 -53.43
N LEU A 2 1.04 -54.95 -52.64
CA LEU A 2 -0.04 -55.83 -52.16
C LEU A 2 -0.82 -56.53 -53.30
N CYS A 3 -1.20 -55.80 -54.36
CA CYS A 3 -1.92 -56.36 -55.51
C CYS A 3 -1.08 -57.39 -56.30
N LEU A 4 0.25 -57.22 -56.32
CA LEU A 4 1.16 -58.12 -57.04
C LEU A 4 1.41 -59.40 -56.23
N VAL A 5 1.50 -59.28 -54.90
CA VAL A 5 1.54 -60.42 -53.98
C VAL A 5 0.22 -61.20 -54.02
N LEU A 6 -0.92 -60.50 -53.97
CA LEU A 6 -2.26 -61.11 -54.10
C LEU A 6 -2.44 -61.78 -55.47
N PHE A 7 -1.97 -61.17 -56.55
CA PHE A 7 -2.00 -61.76 -57.89
C PHE A 7 -1.15 -63.04 -57.98
N LEU A 8 0.08 -63.02 -57.45
CA LEU A 8 0.95 -64.20 -57.41
C LEU A 8 0.36 -65.31 -56.51
N PHE A 9 -0.30 -64.93 -55.41
CA PHE A 9 -0.96 -65.87 -54.50
C PHE A 9 -2.20 -66.51 -55.15
N CYS A 10 -3.03 -65.72 -55.84
CA CYS A 10 -4.18 -66.20 -56.60
C CYS A 10 -3.76 -67.05 -57.81
N ALA A 11 -2.69 -66.67 -58.52
CA ALA A 11 -2.14 -67.46 -59.62
C ALA A 11 -1.56 -68.79 -59.13
N ASN A 12 -0.93 -68.82 -57.96
CA ASN A 12 -0.46 -70.05 -57.31
C ASN A 12 -1.64 -70.96 -56.91
N LEU A 13 -2.70 -70.39 -56.31
CA LEU A 13 -3.93 -71.12 -55.98
C LEU A 13 -4.61 -71.70 -57.23
N PHE A 14 -4.63 -70.95 -58.32
CA PHE A 14 -5.21 -71.37 -59.59
C PHE A 14 -4.42 -72.52 -60.24
N LEU A 15 -3.08 -72.52 -60.11
CA LEU A 15 -2.20 -73.59 -60.60
C LEU A 15 -2.38 -74.92 -59.86
N ILE A 16 -2.87 -74.92 -58.62
CA ILE A 16 -3.17 -76.13 -57.83
C ILE A 16 -4.34 -76.95 -58.42
N PHE A 17 -5.26 -76.30 -59.14
CA PHE A 17 -6.44 -76.94 -59.75
C PHE A 17 -6.20 -77.56 -61.15
N LEU A 18 -4.98 -77.47 -61.70
CA LEU A 18 -4.61 -78.10 -62.98
C LEU A 18 -4.07 -79.54 -62.77
N PRO A 19 -4.34 -80.49 -63.69
CA PRO A 19 -4.05 -81.91 -63.48
C PRO A 19 -2.57 -82.25 -63.76
N TYR A 20 -1.68 -81.91 -62.81
CA TYR A 20 -0.25 -82.23 -62.86
C TYR A 20 0.13 -83.40 -61.92
N SER A 21 1.17 -84.17 -62.28
CA SER A 21 1.71 -85.27 -61.46
C SER A 21 2.27 -84.76 -60.11
N LYS A 22 2.38 -85.65 -59.11
CA LYS A 22 2.83 -85.27 -57.75
C LYS A 22 4.31 -84.84 -57.72
N GLU A 23 5.21 -85.46 -58.50
CA GLU A 23 6.62 -85.03 -58.56
C GLU A 23 6.78 -83.64 -59.20
N ALA A 24 6.08 -83.35 -60.28
CA ALA A 24 6.19 -82.06 -60.99
C ALA A 24 5.76 -80.86 -60.11
N ARG A 25 4.78 -81.08 -59.23
CA ARG A 25 4.33 -80.07 -58.25
C ARG A 25 5.38 -79.76 -57.18
N GLY A 26 6.17 -80.76 -56.76
CA GLY A 26 7.26 -80.57 -55.80
C GLY A 26 8.39 -79.71 -56.36
N THR A 27 8.89 -80.04 -57.55
CA THR A 27 9.94 -79.27 -58.25
C THR A 27 9.53 -77.85 -58.62
N PHE A 28 8.25 -77.61 -58.90
CA PHE A 28 7.73 -76.26 -59.12
C PHE A 28 7.72 -75.46 -57.82
N GLY A 29 7.32 -76.07 -56.70
CA GLY A 29 7.42 -75.46 -55.37
C GLY A 29 8.84 -75.06 -54.97
N ASP A 30 9.85 -75.87 -55.32
CA ASP A 30 11.26 -75.59 -55.07
C ASP A 30 11.77 -74.31 -55.79
N GLN A 31 11.24 -73.99 -56.97
CA GLN A 31 11.59 -72.75 -57.69
C GLN A 31 11.06 -71.49 -56.98
N PHE A 32 9.99 -71.59 -56.18
CA PHE A 32 9.49 -70.50 -55.34
C PHE A 32 10.27 -70.33 -54.03
N GLY A 33 11.14 -71.28 -53.66
CA GLY A 33 12.02 -71.15 -52.50
C GLY A 33 12.99 -69.98 -52.62
N ALA A 34 13.60 -69.79 -53.80
CA ALA A 34 14.49 -68.65 -54.08
C ALA A 34 13.74 -67.31 -54.08
N VAL A 35 12.50 -67.29 -54.59
CA VAL A 35 11.63 -66.11 -54.59
C VAL A 35 11.21 -65.75 -53.16
N ASN A 36 10.85 -66.73 -52.33
CA ASN A 36 10.54 -66.54 -50.91
C ASN A 36 11.77 -66.04 -50.12
N ALA A 37 12.96 -66.55 -50.41
CA ALA A 37 14.20 -66.07 -49.81
C ALA A 37 14.49 -64.60 -50.18
N LEU A 38 14.25 -64.22 -51.44
CA LEU A 38 14.39 -62.84 -51.90
C LEU A 38 13.38 -61.89 -51.22
N PHE A 39 12.10 -62.27 -51.15
CA PHE A 39 11.09 -61.48 -50.44
C PHE A 39 11.38 -61.37 -48.95
N SER A 40 11.90 -62.44 -48.33
CA SER A 40 12.32 -62.42 -46.91
C SER A 40 13.52 -61.48 -46.69
N GLY A 41 14.51 -61.51 -47.58
CA GLY A 41 15.65 -60.59 -47.54
C GLY A 41 15.26 -59.13 -47.75
N LEU A 42 14.36 -58.85 -48.70
CA LEU A 42 13.82 -57.50 -48.94
C LEU A 42 12.95 -57.00 -47.78
N ALA A 43 12.12 -57.87 -47.19
CA ALA A 43 11.35 -57.54 -45.99
C ALA A 43 12.28 -57.24 -44.81
N PHE A 44 13.35 -58.02 -44.64
CA PHE A 44 14.37 -57.77 -43.62
C PHE A 44 15.14 -56.47 -43.86
N ALA A 45 15.50 -56.15 -45.10
CA ALA A 45 16.11 -54.87 -45.47
C ALA A 45 15.16 -53.68 -45.20
N GLY A 46 13.87 -53.84 -45.52
CA GLY A 46 12.83 -52.86 -45.18
C GLY A 46 12.67 -52.66 -43.68
N LEU A 47 12.74 -53.74 -42.89
CA LEU A 47 12.72 -53.68 -41.42
C LEU A 47 13.94 -52.91 -40.89
N ILE A 48 15.14 -53.18 -41.37
CA ILE A 48 16.36 -52.45 -41.00
C ILE A 48 16.22 -50.95 -41.33
N TYR A 49 15.74 -50.63 -42.52
CA TYR A 49 15.51 -49.24 -42.94
C TYR A 49 14.51 -48.54 -42.01
N THR A 50 13.42 -49.21 -41.64
CA THR A 50 12.42 -48.69 -40.71
C THR A 50 13.02 -48.46 -39.32
N ILE A 51 13.86 -49.38 -38.81
CA ILE A 51 14.58 -49.22 -37.54
C ILE A 51 15.52 -48.01 -37.60
N MET A 52 16.23 -47.78 -38.72
CA MET A 52 17.09 -46.61 -38.90
C MET A 52 16.29 -45.30 -38.85
N LEU A 53 15.11 -45.26 -39.50
CA LEU A 53 14.21 -44.11 -39.46
C LEU A 53 13.72 -43.85 -38.02
N GLN A 54 13.23 -44.88 -37.33
CA GLN A 54 12.79 -44.79 -35.93
C GLN A 54 13.90 -44.29 -35.00
N ARG A 55 15.15 -44.72 -35.19
CA ARG A 55 16.29 -44.21 -34.42
C ARG A 55 16.54 -42.72 -34.65
N LYS A 56 16.35 -42.24 -35.89
CA LYS A 56 16.46 -40.81 -36.22
C LYS A 56 15.34 -40.01 -35.56
N ASP A 57 14.10 -40.48 -35.62
CA ASP A 57 12.95 -39.81 -35.00
C ASP A 57 13.09 -39.73 -33.48
N LEU A 58 13.53 -40.82 -32.83
CA LEU A 58 13.84 -40.83 -31.40
C LEU A 58 14.95 -39.84 -31.02
N LYS A 59 15.95 -39.66 -31.91
CA LYS A 59 17.01 -38.68 -31.68
C LYS A 59 16.47 -37.25 -31.75
N LEU A 60 15.63 -36.95 -32.74
CA LEU A 60 14.97 -35.64 -32.89
C LEU A 60 14.05 -35.35 -31.70
N GLN A 61 13.19 -36.29 -31.30
CA GLN A 61 12.33 -36.14 -30.10
C GLN A 61 13.12 -35.87 -28.83
N ARG A 62 14.28 -36.54 -28.64
CA ARG A 62 15.17 -36.27 -27.50
C ARG A 62 15.77 -34.87 -27.56
N GLN A 63 16.02 -34.32 -28.76
CA GLN A 63 16.49 -32.94 -28.93
C GLN A 63 15.38 -31.94 -28.62
N ASP A 64 14.16 -32.16 -29.12
CA ASP A 64 13.01 -31.31 -28.83
C ASP A 64 12.69 -31.27 -27.33
N LEU A 65 12.72 -32.43 -26.66
CA LEU A 65 12.55 -32.50 -25.21
C LEU A 65 13.64 -31.73 -24.45
N LYS A 66 14.87 -31.70 -24.95
CA LYS A 66 15.94 -30.89 -24.34
C LYS A 66 15.68 -29.40 -24.50
N LEU A 67 15.23 -28.98 -25.68
CA LEU A 67 14.87 -27.58 -25.95
C LEU A 67 13.68 -27.14 -25.09
N GLN A 68 12.61 -27.94 -25.02
CA GLN A 68 11.44 -27.68 -24.17
C GLN A 68 11.81 -27.58 -22.69
N ARG A 69 12.68 -28.47 -22.19
CA ARG A 69 13.16 -28.38 -20.80
C ARG A 69 13.92 -27.08 -20.54
N LYS A 70 14.75 -26.66 -21.49
CA LYS A 70 15.49 -25.39 -21.39
C LYS A 70 14.55 -24.19 -21.42
N GLU A 71 13.54 -24.19 -22.28
CA GLU A 71 12.53 -23.14 -22.34
C GLU A 71 11.73 -23.05 -21.04
N LEU A 72 11.26 -24.19 -20.51
CA LEU A 72 10.58 -24.26 -19.21
C LEU A 72 11.45 -23.74 -18.05
N GLU A 73 12.75 -24.03 -18.08
CA GLU A 73 13.70 -23.51 -17.09
C GLU A 73 13.83 -22.00 -17.18
N LEU A 74 13.93 -21.44 -18.39
CA LEU A 74 13.94 -20.00 -18.61
C LEU A 74 12.64 -19.33 -18.14
N THR A 75 11.47 -19.90 -18.49
CA THR A 75 10.17 -19.38 -18.03
C THR A 75 10.03 -19.40 -16.51
N ARG A 76 10.53 -20.46 -15.84
CA ARG A 76 10.53 -20.51 -14.37
C ARG A 76 11.38 -19.39 -13.78
N LYS A 77 12.57 -19.16 -14.34
CA LYS A 77 13.45 -18.08 -13.90
C LYS A 77 12.81 -16.70 -14.10
N GLU A 78 12.18 -16.46 -15.26
CA GLU A 78 11.45 -15.21 -15.52
C GLU A 78 10.29 -15.01 -14.55
N MET A 79 9.54 -16.07 -14.21
CA MET A 79 8.46 -15.99 -13.22
C MET A 79 8.97 -15.71 -11.81
N GLU A 80 10.13 -16.27 -11.43
CA GLU A 80 10.79 -15.97 -10.15
C GLU A 80 11.20 -14.49 -10.09
N GLU A 81 11.80 -13.96 -11.15
CA GLU A 81 12.17 -12.54 -11.27
C GLU A 81 10.92 -11.64 -11.21
N GLN A 82 9.85 -11.99 -11.91
CA GLN A 82 8.58 -11.26 -11.90
C GLN A 82 7.91 -11.27 -10.52
N THR A 83 7.98 -12.39 -9.79
CA THR A 83 7.44 -12.50 -8.43
C THR A 83 8.19 -11.57 -7.49
N ALA A 84 9.52 -11.53 -7.57
CA ALA A 84 10.34 -10.62 -6.77
C ALA A 84 10.08 -9.14 -7.11
N GLU A 85 9.83 -8.81 -8.37
CA GLU A 85 9.43 -7.46 -8.78
C GLU A 85 8.04 -7.09 -8.23
N TYR A 86 7.09 -8.01 -8.33
CA TYR A 86 5.73 -7.82 -7.81
C TYR A 86 5.72 -7.57 -6.30
N GLU A 87 6.55 -8.27 -5.53
CA GLU A 87 6.70 -8.02 -4.09
C GLU A 87 7.18 -6.60 -3.80
N LYS A 88 8.20 -6.11 -4.53
CA LYS A 88 8.68 -4.71 -4.40
C LYS A 88 7.60 -3.70 -4.79
N GLN A 89 6.84 -3.99 -5.83
CA GLN A 89 5.74 -3.14 -6.26
C GLN A 89 4.63 -3.08 -5.20
N ASN A 90 4.30 -4.21 -4.57
CA ASN A 90 3.30 -4.26 -3.51
C ASN A 90 3.70 -3.41 -2.30
N GLU A 91 4.98 -3.42 -1.90
CA GLU A 91 5.48 -2.51 -0.85
C GLU A 91 5.37 -1.03 -1.26
N THR A 92 5.71 -0.70 -2.50
CA THR A 92 5.55 0.67 -3.03
C THR A 92 4.08 1.10 -3.01
N LEU A 93 3.16 0.22 -3.41
CA LEU A 93 1.72 0.48 -3.41
C LEU A 93 1.15 0.68 -2.01
N LYS A 94 1.70 0.03 -0.98
CA LYS A 94 1.32 0.27 0.42
C LYS A 94 1.67 1.69 0.84
N ILE A 95 2.90 2.14 0.57
CA ILE A 95 3.35 3.51 0.87
C ILE A 95 2.51 4.54 0.10
N GLN A 96 2.27 4.32 -1.20
CA GLN A 96 1.44 5.23 -1.99
C GLN A 96 0.00 5.34 -1.46
N ARG A 97 -0.61 4.23 -1.03
CA ARG A 97 -1.94 4.24 -0.40
C ARG A 97 -1.94 5.07 0.89
N PHE A 98 -0.93 4.89 1.74
CA PHE A 98 -0.75 5.69 2.94
C PHE A 98 -0.63 7.19 2.60
N GLU A 99 0.26 7.55 1.67
CA GLU A 99 0.51 8.94 1.26
C GLU A 99 -0.76 9.58 0.71
N ASN A 100 -1.49 8.89 -0.17
CA ASN A 100 -2.75 9.37 -0.72
C ASN A 100 -3.77 9.65 0.38
N THR A 101 -3.95 8.73 1.34
CA THR A 101 -4.85 8.96 2.48
C THR A 101 -4.37 10.13 3.34
N PHE A 102 -3.07 10.20 3.65
CA PHE A 102 -2.49 11.28 4.45
C PHE A 102 -2.72 12.66 3.81
N PHE A 103 -2.36 12.83 2.54
CA PHE A 103 -2.54 14.11 1.84
C PHE A 103 -4.00 14.48 1.63
N ASN A 104 -4.90 13.50 1.46
CA ASN A 104 -6.34 13.76 1.48
C ASN A 104 -6.82 14.28 2.84
N MET A 105 -6.33 13.71 3.94
CA MET A 105 -6.65 14.23 5.29
C MET A 105 -6.08 15.64 5.51
N LEU A 106 -4.90 15.96 4.96
CA LEU A 106 -4.35 17.32 5.02
C LEU A 106 -5.20 18.31 4.22
N SER A 107 -5.68 17.93 3.04
CA SER A 107 -6.58 18.75 2.24
C SER A 107 -7.90 19.01 2.99
N GLN A 108 -8.50 17.98 3.58
CA GLN A 108 -9.69 18.11 4.43
C GLN A 108 -9.43 18.99 5.66
N PHE A 109 -8.24 18.90 6.24
CA PHE A 109 -7.84 19.74 7.37
C PHE A 109 -7.76 21.22 6.99
N GLN A 110 -7.17 21.54 5.84
CA GLN A 110 -7.17 22.91 5.33
C GLN A 110 -8.57 23.40 4.95
N GLU A 111 -9.43 22.53 4.42
CA GLU A 111 -10.83 22.85 4.14
C GLU A 111 -11.59 23.20 5.42
N VAL A 112 -11.45 22.40 6.48
CA VAL A 112 -12.03 22.72 7.80
C VAL A 112 -11.51 24.06 8.29
N VAL A 113 -10.20 24.31 8.24
CA VAL A 113 -9.60 25.60 8.63
C VAL A 113 -10.21 26.76 7.86
N ASN A 114 -10.39 26.63 6.55
CA ASN A 114 -10.96 27.69 5.70
C ASN A 114 -12.45 27.91 5.96
N ASN A 115 -13.18 26.88 6.38
CA ASN A 115 -14.61 26.94 6.64
C ASN A 115 -14.97 27.30 8.10
N LEU A 116 -14.00 27.33 9.01
CA LEU A 116 -14.22 27.82 10.36
C LEU A 116 -14.75 29.26 10.31
N SER A 117 -15.74 29.55 11.14
CA SER A 117 -16.27 30.90 11.26
C SER A 117 -16.73 31.21 12.66
N TYR A 118 -16.53 32.45 13.07
CA TYR A 118 -17.05 33.03 14.30
C TYR A 118 -17.80 34.31 13.96
N THR A 119 -18.96 34.50 14.57
CA THR A 119 -19.72 35.74 14.48
C THR A 119 -19.77 36.36 15.86
N GLY A 120 -19.15 37.53 16.00
CA GLY A 120 -19.16 38.29 17.25
C GLY A 120 -20.56 38.80 17.60
N GLN A 121 -20.71 39.26 18.85
CA GLN A 121 -21.97 39.85 19.32
C GLN A 121 -22.34 41.14 18.57
N ASP A 122 -21.35 41.81 18.00
CA ASP A 122 -21.47 42.97 17.12
C ASP A 122 -21.90 42.62 15.68
N GLY A 123 -22.04 41.32 15.36
CA GLY A 123 -22.37 40.82 14.04
C GLY A 123 -21.19 40.70 13.09
N ILE A 124 -19.96 41.02 13.53
CA ILE A 124 -18.76 40.86 12.70
C ILE A 124 -18.48 39.37 12.53
N LYS A 125 -18.50 38.89 11.28
CA LYS A 125 -18.16 37.52 10.92
C LYS A 125 -16.70 37.44 10.49
N VAL A 126 -15.92 36.63 11.20
CA VAL A 126 -14.54 36.26 10.86
C VAL A 126 -14.53 34.82 10.39
N VAL A 127 -13.81 34.53 9.31
CA VAL A 127 -13.81 33.23 8.63
C VAL A 127 -12.39 32.80 8.34
N GLY A 128 -12.18 31.50 8.25
CA GLY A 128 -10.90 30.92 7.87
C GLY A 128 -9.86 31.09 8.96
N ARG A 129 -8.60 31.15 8.57
CA ARG A 129 -7.46 31.16 9.49
C ARG A 129 -7.37 32.40 10.41
N GLU A 130 -7.99 33.52 10.03
CA GLU A 130 -7.98 34.73 10.86
C GLU A 130 -8.76 34.57 12.17
N ILE A 131 -9.72 33.63 12.22
CA ILE A 131 -10.49 33.32 13.44
C ILE A 131 -9.57 32.99 14.62
N PHE A 132 -8.47 32.25 14.38
CA PHE A 132 -7.57 31.79 15.43
C PHE A 132 -6.91 32.97 16.14
N LYS A 133 -6.54 34.02 15.41
CA LYS A 133 -6.00 35.26 15.99
C LYS A 133 -7.12 36.05 16.66
N TYR A 134 -8.20 36.31 15.91
CA TYR A 134 -9.30 37.16 16.35
C TYR A 134 -9.88 36.68 17.68
N THR A 135 -10.22 35.40 17.80
CA THR A 135 -10.82 34.88 19.04
C THR A 135 -9.81 34.72 20.18
N PHE A 136 -8.52 34.74 19.89
CA PHE A 136 -7.48 34.64 20.91
C PHE A 136 -7.13 36.00 21.52
N VAL A 137 -7.06 37.08 20.73
CA VAL A 137 -6.56 38.39 21.22
C VAL A 137 -7.43 39.61 20.88
N GLU A 138 -8.51 39.49 20.11
CA GLU A 138 -9.25 40.66 19.61
C GLU A 138 -10.73 40.66 20.02
N VAL A 139 -11.36 39.49 20.11
CA VAL A 139 -12.80 39.40 20.37
C VAL A 139 -13.15 39.89 21.78
N PRO A 140 -14.14 40.79 21.94
CA PRO A 140 -14.66 41.10 23.27
C PRO A 140 -15.47 39.92 23.83
N LEU A 141 -15.06 39.41 24.98
CA LEU A 141 -15.70 38.30 25.70
C LEU A 141 -16.25 38.76 27.04
N HIS A 142 -17.43 38.26 27.39
CA HIS A 142 -18.01 38.43 28.72
C HIS A 142 -17.94 37.09 29.44
N SER A 143 -17.61 37.10 30.74
CA SER A 143 -17.65 35.91 31.58
C SER A 143 -18.56 36.13 32.78
N ASN A 144 -19.39 35.13 33.06
CA ASN A 144 -20.22 35.09 34.27
C ASN A 144 -19.40 34.76 35.52
N ILE A 145 -18.13 34.36 35.35
CA ILE A 145 -17.20 34.10 36.45
C ILE A 145 -16.81 35.44 37.07
N LYS A 146 -17.15 35.60 38.35
CA LYS A 146 -16.69 36.74 39.14
C LYS A 146 -15.19 36.59 39.38
N SER A 147 -14.41 37.55 38.89
CA SER A 147 -13.03 37.72 39.32
C SER A 147 -13.02 38.10 40.81
N ASP A 148 -12.00 37.64 41.55
CA ASP A 148 -11.76 38.09 42.93
C ASP A 148 -11.43 39.59 43.02
N ASN A 149 -11.17 40.23 41.87
CA ASN A 149 -10.93 41.67 41.77
C ASN A 149 -12.24 42.43 41.45
N PRO A 150 -12.82 43.18 42.41
CA PRO A 150 -14.10 43.87 42.26
C PRO A 150 -14.07 45.11 41.34
N PHE A 151 -12.91 45.46 40.77
CA PHE A 151 -12.76 46.62 39.86
C PHE A 151 -12.75 46.26 38.36
N LEU A 152 -12.87 44.97 38.02
CA LEU A 152 -12.94 44.53 36.62
C LEU A 152 -14.40 44.43 36.18
N ASP A 153 -14.90 45.46 35.50
CA ASP A 153 -16.19 45.43 34.82
C ASP A 153 -16.07 44.53 33.57
N GLN A 154 -16.21 43.22 33.81
CA GLN A 154 -16.68 42.07 33.00
C GLN A 154 -16.45 41.97 31.46
N GLN A 155 -15.57 42.75 30.84
CA GLN A 155 -15.18 42.56 29.43
C GLN A 155 -13.71 42.17 29.29
N TYR A 156 -13.46 40.96 28.81
CA TYR A 156 -12.14 40.42 28.52
C TYR A 156 -11.86 40.53 27.02
N ILE A 157 -10.61 40.77 26.63
CA ILE A 157 -10.22 40.80 25.23
C ILE A 157 -9.58 39.45 24.87
N GLY A 158 -10.31 38.67 24.08
CA GLY A 158 -9.91 37.35 23.61
C GLY A 158 -9.74 36.32 24.72
N ILE A 159 -9.40 35.10 24.31
CA ILE A 159 -9.00 34.05 25.23
C ILE A 159 -7.73 34.41 26.02
N GLU A 160 -6.82 35.20 25.45
CA GLU A 160 -5.66 35.71 26.18
C GLU A 160 -6.08 36.51 27.43
N GLY A 161 -7.06 37.41 27.31
CA GLY A 161 -7.61 38.12 28.44
C GLY A 161 -8.25 37.17 29.46
N ILE A 162 -9.05 36.20 29.01
CA ILE A 162 -9.65 35.19 29.88
C ILE A 162 -8.58 34.41 30.66
N LEU A 163 -7.55 33.91 29.99
CA LEU A 163 -6.44 33.20 30.62
C LEU A 163 -5.67 34.08 31.60
N THR A 164 -5.47 35.36 31.28
CA THR A 164 -4.70 36.29 32.11
C THR A 164 -5.43 36.64 33.40
N TYR A 165 -6.75 36.85 33.34
CA TYR A 165 -7.51 37.37 34.48
C TYR A 165 -8.33 36.31 35.24
N LEU A 166 -8.73 35.23 34.56
CA LEU A 166 -9.52 34.14 35.13
C LEU A 166 -8.78 32.80 35.16
N GLY A 167 -7.58 32.75 34.59
CA GLY A 167 -6.76 31.54 34.55
C GLY A 167 -7.41 30.40 33.76
N TRP A 168 -6.99 29.18 34.10
CA TRP A 168 -7.46 27.97 33.43
C TRP A 168 -8.97 27.73 33.57
N LYS A 169 -9.52 28.03 34.74
CA LYS A 169 -10.97 27.90 34.99
C LYS A 169 -11.78 28.73 33.98
N GLY A 170 -11.35 29.96 33.71
CA GLY A 170 -11.99 30.81 32.72
C GLY A 170 -11.90 30.25 31.29
N TYR A 171 -10.77 29.64 30.93
CA TYR A 171 -10.62 28.99 29.62
C TYR A 171 -11.57 27.79 29.47
N MET A 172 -11.67 26.93 30.48
CA MET A 172 -12.50 25.72 30.44
C MET A 172 -14.00 26.01 30.46
N GLU A 173 -14.42 27.10 31.09
CA GLU A 173 -15.82 27.55 31.08
C GLU A 173 -16.16 28.42 29.86
N SER A 174 -15.18 28.79 29.02
CA SER A 174 -15.42 29.56 27.81
C SER A 174 -16.03 28.70 26.70
N ASP A 175 -16.99 29.24 25.96
CA ASP A 175 -17.54 28.58 24.77
C ASP A 175 -16.63 28.69 23.55
N ILE A 176 -15.62 29.59 23.55
CA ILE A 176 -14.79 29.86 22.38
C ILE A 176 -13.99 28.62 21.90
N PRO A 177 -13.37 27.80 22.76
CA PRO A 177 -12.70 26.57 22.34
C PRO A 177 -13.60 25.61 21.53
N THR A 178 -14.91 25.60 21.79
CA THR A 178 -15.86 24.67 21.13
C THR A 178 -15.97 24.90 19.62
N TYR A 179 -15.72 26.13 19.15
CA TYR A 179 -15.67 26.46 17.72
C TYR A 179 -14.57 25.69 16.97
N TYR A 180 -13.57 25.19 17.71
CA TYR A 180 -12.41 24.48 17.19
C TYR A 180 -12.47 22.96 17.40
N ASP A 181 -13.53 22.41 17.99
CA ASP A 181 -13.64 20.97 18.30
C ASP A 181 -13.40 20.08 17.09
N HIS A 182 -13.99 20.42 15.94
CA HIS A 182 -13.80 19.68 14.69
C HIS A 182 -12.35 19.77 14.19
N TYR A 183 -11.75 20.96 14.31
CA TYR A 183 -10.35 21.19 13.97
C TYR A 183 -9.40 20.34 14.83
N PHE A 184 -9.57 20.35 16.16
CA PHE A 184 -8.73 19.57 17.08
C PHE A 184 -8.90 18.07 16.89
N ARG A 185 -10.14 17.59 16.69
CA ARG A 185 -10.41 16.18 16.40
C ARG A 185 -9.71 15.75 15.12
N LEU A 186 -9.74 16.56 14.06
CA LEU A 186 -9.09 16.22 12.80
C LEU A 186 -7.56 16.25 12.92
N PHE A 187 -7.00 17.26 13.59
CA PHE A 187 -5.58 17.34 13.91
C PHE A 187 -5.08 16.08 14.64
N TYR A 188 -5.78 15.70 15.72
CA TYR A 188 -5.50 14.46 16.46
C TYR A 188 -5.60 13.22 15.55
N ARG A 189 -6.65 13.12 14.72
CA ARG A 189 -6.86 11.98 13.83
C ARG A 189 -5.73 11.81 12.82
N ILE A 190 -5.17 12.91 12.29
CA ILE A 190 -4.02 12.85 11.38
C ILE A 190 -2.78 12.34 12.13
N LEU A 191 -2.48 12.88 13.31
CA LEU A 191 -1.35 12.41 14.12
C LEU A 191 -1.50 10.93 14.50
N LYS A 192 -2.70 10.51 14.89
CA LYS A 192 -3.00 9.12 15.20
C LYS A 192 -2.85 8.20 13.98
N PHE A 193 -3.33 8.64 12.82
CA PHE A 193 -3.18 7.89 11.57
C PHE A 193 -1.70 7.64 11.26
N VAL A 194 -0.85 8.67 11.39
CA VAL A 194 0.59 8.53 11.23
C VAL A 194 1.19 7.57 12.27
N LYS A 195 0.86 7.73 13.57
CA LYS A 195 1.40 6.89 14.66
C LYS A 195 1.09 5.39 14.52
N THR A 196 -0.08 5.08 13.97
CA THR A 196 -0.65 3.71 13.95
C THR A 196 -0.52 3.02 12.59
N SER A 197 -0.04 3.74 11.57
CA SER A 197 0.21 3.17 10.24
C SER A 197 1.33 2.15 10.28
N LYS A 198 1.07 0.95 9.76
CA LYS A 198 2.06 -0.13 9.68
C LYS A 198 3.02 0.04 8.51
N GLU A 199 2.65 0.89 7.57
CA GLU A 199 3.42 1.25 6.40
C GLU A 199 4.63 2.14 6.75
N LEU A 200 4.60 2.79 7.92
CA LEU A 200 5.73 3.55 8.43
C LEU A 200 6.59 2.68 9.34
N SER A 201 7.82 2.42 8.90
CA SER A 201 8.71 1.46 9.55
C SER A 201 9.39 1.96 10.83
N ASN A 202 9.42 3.27 11.06
CA ASN A 202 10.14 3.86 12.19
C ASN A 202 9.67 5.29 12.52
N TYR A 203 10.10 5.78 13.68
CA TYR A 203 9.83 7.14 14.15
C TYR A 203 10.27 8.23 13.16
N GLU A 204 11.38 8.04 12.44
CA GLU A 204 11.85 9.02 11.45
C GLU A 204 10.85 9.22 10.30
N SER A 205 10.25 8.12 9.85
CA SER A 205 9.21 8.14 8.83
C SER A 205 7.93 8.82 9.36
N GLU A 206 7.51 8.49 10.59
CA GLU A 206 6.40 9.17 11.27
C GLU A 206 6.65 10.69 11.40
N TYR A 207 7.85 11.07 11.87
CA TYR A 207 8.26 12.45 12.09
C TYR A 207 8.26 13.25 10.79
N ARG A 208 8.70 12.64 9.67
CA ARG A 208 8.67 13.28 8.35
C ARG A 208 7.27 13.74 7.99
N TYR A 209 6.24 12.88 8.12
CA TYR A 209 4.86 13.24 7.78
C TYR A 209 4.24 14.23 8.77
N THR A 210 4.44 14.04 10.07
CA THR A 210 3.93 15.00 11.07
C THR A 210 4.58 16.37 10.96
N SER A 211 5.83 16.45 10.49
CA SER A 211 6.48 17.73 10.20
C SER A 211 5.84 18.48 9.02
N ILE A 212 5.29 17.76 8.02
CA ILE A 212 4.51 18.36 6.93
C ILE A 212 3.22 18.96 7.49
N LEU A 213 2.47 18.21 8.31
CA LEU A 213 1.29 18.74 8.99
C LEU A 213 1.62 19.99 9.82
N ARG A 214 2.71 19.93 10.60
CA ARG A 214 3.17 21.03 11.44
C ARG A 214 3.50 22.30 10.64
N ALA A 215 4.03 22.14 9.41
CA ALA A 215 4.34 23.27 8.54
C ALA A 215 3.08 24.01 8.04
N LEU A 216 1.90 23.39 8.12
CA LEU A 216 0.62 24.02 7.74
C LEU A 216 -0.01 24.85 8.88
N LEU A 217 0.54 24.78 10.10
CA LEU A 217 -0.01 25.45 11.27
C LEU A 217 0.50 26.89 11.37
N SER A 218 -0.41 27.81 11.65
CA SER A 218 -0.10 29.22 11.87
C SER A 218 0.32 29.51 13.31
N ARG A 219 0.80 30.75 13.46
CA ARG A 219 0.89 31.53 14.70
C ARG A 219 -0.02 31.02 15.83
N TYR A 220 -1.29 31.35 15.66
CA TYR A 220 -2.31 31.18 16.69
C TYR A 220 -2.87 29.77 16.73
N GLU A 221 -2.84 29.01 15.62
CA GLU A 221 -3.18 27.58 15.67
C GLU A 221 -2.29 26.80 16.63
N LEU A 222 -1.00 27.13 16.71
CA LEU A 222 -0.08 26.51 17.68
C LEU A 222 -0.47 26.83 19.13
N LEU A 223 -0.95 28.04 19.42
CA LEU A 223 -1.48 28.41 20.75
C LEU A 223 -2.76 27.63 21.07
N TRP A 224 -3.69 27.57 20.13
CA TRP A 224 -4.93 26.80 20.29
C TRP A 224 -4.65 25.30 20.53
N ILE A 225 -3.70 24.72 19.78
CA ILE A 225 -3.25 23.34 19.99
C ILE A 225 -2.57 23.17 21.35
N TYR A 226 -1.76 24.13 21.78
CA TYR A 226 -1.11 24.11 23.10
C TYR A 226 -2.14 23.95 24.21
N TYR A 227 -3.12 24.86 24.30
CA TYR A 227 -4.13 24.84 25.36
C TYR A 227 -5.09 23.66 25.21
N ASN A 228 -5.49 23.30 23.98
CA ASN A 228 -6.35 22.13 23.79
C ASN A 228 -5.66 20.83 24.23
N GLY A 229 -4.38 20.65 23.94
CA GLY A 229 -3.66 19.46 24.39
C GLY A 229 -3.47 19.38 25.91
N LEU A 230 -3.49 20.50 26.64
CA LEU A 230 -3.51 20.52 28.11
C LEU A 230 -4.93 20.41 28.71
N SER A 231 -5.97 20.47 27.87
CA SER A 231 -7.35 20.33 28.34
C SER A 231 -7.72 18.91 28.71
N ASP A 232 -8.75 18.72 29.52
CA ASP A 232 -9.33 17.42 29.87
C ASP A 232 -9.62 16.54 28.63
N TYR A 233 -9.90 17.17 27.48
CA TYR A 233 -10.15 16.49 26.21
C TYR A 233 -8.88 16.05 25.47
N GLY A 234 -7.79 16.79 25.65
CA GLY A 234 -6.54 16.61 24.93
C GLY A 234 -5.43 15.92 25.72
N GLU A 235 -5.44 16.01 27.05
CA GLU A 235 -4.34 15.58 27.91
C GLU A 235 -4.02 14.09 27.74
N GLU A 236 -5.03 13.23 27.71
CA GLU A 236 -4.83 11.78 27.63
C GLU A 236 -4.35 11.33 26.23
N LYS A 237 -4.81 12.00 25.16
CA LYS A 237 -4.71 11.46 23.78
C LYS A 237 -3.92 12.35 22.83
N LEU A 238 -4.11 13.66 22.89
CA LEU A 238 -3.46 14.61 21.98
C LEU A 238 -2.08 15.02 22.50
N LYS A 239 -1.95 15.35 23.79
CA LYS A 239 -0.68 15.76 24.40
C LYS A 239 0.47 14.79 24.15
N PRO A 240 0.32 13.45 24.30
CA PRO A 240 1.40 12.51 24.01
C PRO A 240 1.86 12.56 22.54
N LEU A 241 0.95 12.84 21.60
CA LEU A 241 1.30 12.96 20.18
C LEU A 241 1.97 14.30 19.88
N ILE A 242 1.53 15.39 20.54
CA ILE A 242 2.20 16.70 20.48
C ILE A 242 3.65 16.57 20.94
N GLU A 243 3.88 15.89 22.08
CA GLU A 243 5.20 15.64 22.65
C GLU A 243 6.03 14.70 21.78
N ARG A 244 5.45 13.59 21.31
CA ARG A 244 6.17 12.62 20.47
C ARG A 244 6.70 13.26 19.18
N TYR A 245 5.93 14.14 18.54
CA TYR A 245 6.24 14.68 17.22
C TYR A 245 6.77 16.11 17.22
N ALA A 246 7.06 16.67 18.39
CA ALA A 246 7.50 18.06 18.55
C ALA A 246 6.57 19.05 17.84
N MET A 247 5.26 18.90 18.04
CA MET A 247 4.26 19.67 17.29
C MET A 247 4.34 21.18 17.56
N LEU A 248 4.91 21.58 18.69
CA LEU A 248 5.09 22.97 19.11
C LEU A 248 6.47 23.55 18.77
N LYS A 249 7.32 22.82 18.04
CA LYS A 249 8.69 23.24 17.69
C LYS A 249 8.78 24.59 16.93
N ASN A 250 7.72 24.99 16.23
CA ASN A 250 7.68 26.28 15.51
C ASN A 250 7.00 27.40 16.32
N MET A 251 6.69 27.14 17.59
CA MET A 251 6.16 28.16 18.49
C MET A 251 7.24 29.21 18.73
N ARG A 252 6.86 30.48 18.67
CA ARG A 252 7.78 31.59 18.93
C ARG A 252 7.73 31.98 20.41
N ASP A 253 8.87 32.43 20.91
CA ASP A 253 9.02 32.85 22.32
C ASP A 253 8.21 34.10 22.68
N ASP A 254 7.79 34.90 21.68
CA ASP A 254 6.96 36.10 21.86
C ASP A 254 5.47 35.79 22.01
N LEU A 255 5.08 34.52 21.98
CA LEU A 255 3.68 34.15 22.14
C LEU A 255 3.25 34.14 23.60
N PRO A 256 2.03 34.61 23.91
CA PRO A 256 1.48 34.56 25.24
C PRO A 256 1.14 33.11 25.61
N ILE A 257 2.09 32.42 26.23
CA ILE A 257 1.88 31.14 26.90
C ILE A 257 1.64 31.47 28.38
N THR A 258 0.51 32.11 28.65
CA THR A 258 0.08 32.46 30.00
C THR A 258 -0.55 31.25 30.68
N VAL A 259 -0.24 31.09 31.97
CA VAL A 259 -0.53 29.96 32.88
C VAL A 259 0.51 28.82 32.79
N LYS A 260 1.71 29.08 33.34
CA LYS A 260 2.74 28.06 33.62
C LYS A 260 2.53 27.32 34.95
N GLU A 261 1.62 27.79 35.81
CA GLU A 261 1.66 27.40 37.24
C GLU A 261 0.66 26.30 37.62
N ASP A 262 -0.48 26.14 36.93
CA ASP A 262 -1.55 25.20 37.37
C ASP A 262 -2.02 24.14 36.34
N LEU A 263 -1.56 24.21 35.09
CA LEU A 263 -2.09 23.42 33.96
C LEU A 263 -1.34 22.13 33.63
N GLY A 264 -0.28 21.84 34.38
CA GLY A 264 0.79 20.98 33.91
C GLY A 264 1.60 21.63 32.79
N SER A 265 2.64 20.95 32.32
CA SER A 265 3.49 21.41 31.22
C SER A 265 3.65 20.32 30.18
N TYR A 266 4.05 20.73 28.97
CA TYR A 266 4.56 19.81 27.97
C TYR A 266 6.01 19.42 28.31
N ALA A 267 6.35 18.16 28.05
CA ALA A 267 7.75 17.76 28.00
C ALA A 267 8.52 18.54 26.92
N ASN A 268 9.85 18.67 27.08
CA ASN A 268 10.70 19.37 26.11
C ASN A 268 10.61 18.78 24.69
N SER A 269 10.21 17.50 24.58
CA SER A 269 9.96 16.81 23.31
C SER A 269 8.86 17.46 22.47
N ALA A 270 7.91 18.20 23.06
CA ALA A 270 6.92 18.96 22.31
C ALA A 270 7.51 20.12 21.50
N PHE A 271 8.67 20.64 21.92
CA PHE A 271 9.34 21.80 21.31
C PHE A 271 10.59 21.40 20.55
N VAL A 272 11.20 20.26 20.89
CA VAL A 272 12.43 19.78 20.27
C VAL A 272 12.25 18.32 19.84
N LYS A 273 12.62 18.01 18.59
CA LYS A 273 12.60 16.63 18.09
C LYS A 273 13.46 15.77 19.01
N THR A 274 12.81 14.81 19.67
CA THR A 274 13.45 13.84 20.55
C THR A 274 12.99 12.47 20.09
N ILE A 275 13.92 11.56 19.84
CA ILE A 275 13.58 10.18 19.47
C ILE A 275 12.99 9.53 20.73
N PRO A 276 11.74 9.04 20.70
CA PRO A 276 11.14 8.38 21.85
C PRO A 276 11.90 7.11 22.17
N GLU A 277 12.11 6.83 23.46
CA GLU A 277 12.50 5.50 23.92
C GLU A 277 11.33 4.53 23.63
N GLU A 278 11.64 3.34 23.08
CA GLU A 278 10.64 2.34 22.63
C GLU A 278 9.81 1.74 23.76
#